data_AF-A0A924GBL0-F1
#
_entry.id   AF-A0A924GBL0-F1
#
_cell.length_a   1.000
_cell.length_b   1.000
_cell.length_c   1.000
_cell.angle_alpha   90.00
_cell.angle_beta   90.00
_cell.angle_gamma   90.00
#
_symmetry.space_group_name_H-M   'P 1'
#
loop_
_entity.id
_entity.type
_entity.pdbx_description
1 polymer ?
#
loop_
_entity_poly.entity_id
_entity_poly.type
_entity_poly.pdbx_seq_one_letter_code
_entity_poly.pdbx_strand_id
1 'polypeptide(L)'
;MAFGAVAASADPSPAGYRTLNGVGSDTIQDVMNGISTVTPNMGSYDAVGSATIQTTAAGNAFNRPNGSGAGQQALSASSDATGSHLWGGVNIVGQVDFARSSSGPDATIAGTDLTFIPFAKDAVTFAVNSASDFPRDIAVGSLSQDSLAVAPFTLRNIYRCAVTTFNNSNGDPVTITPLLPQSGSGTRKFFLSTIGLTETQVAGCATSTVNGVSVEEHNGLAITGPGAIVPFSVAQYLSQSNHTALPTGVVERRGVIDLGRIGSVSPFSLVNGVDMLNTSFPVTRSVYNVVQTSRLTDPAIAAAFVGSSSSVCSNTALISKYGFAPLIGAACGTTTAKQGFKY
;
A
#
# COMPACT_ATOMS: atom_id res chain seq x y z
N MET A 1 -5.75 -18.96 35.15
CA MET A 1 -6.62 -18.20 34.23
C MET A 1 -5.87 -18.08 32.91
N ALA A 2 -6.31 -18.80 31.89
CA ALA A 2 -5.68 -18.76 30.57
C ALA A 2 -6.19 -17.52 29.83
N PHE A 3 -5.31 -16.57 29.57
CA PHE A 3 -5.58 -15.46 28.65
C PHE A 3 -5.50 -16.02 27.24
N GLY A 4 -6.66 -16.41 26.69
CA GLY A 4 -6.78 -16.71 25.27
C GLY A 4 -6.55 -15.41 24.49
N ALA A 5 -5.44 -15.35 23.75
CA ALA A 5 -5.24 -14.32 22.75
C ALA A 5 -6.40 -14.41 21.75
N VAL A 6 -7.29 -13.42 21.76
CA VAL A 6 -8.23 -13.21 20.65
C VAL A 6 -7.36 -12.93 19.44
N ALA A 7 -7.46 -13.79 18.42
CA ALA A 7 -6.81 -13.56 17.14
C ALA A 7 -7.20 -12.16 16.65
N ALA A 8 -6.21 -11.37 16.23
CA ALA A 8 -6.47 -10.13 15.53
C ALA A 8 -7.37 -10.46 14.33
N SER A 9 -8.62 -9.96 14.34
CA SER A 9 -9.56 -10.26 13.27
C SER A 9 -9.13 -9.47 12.04
N ALA A 10 -8.54 -10.16 11.07
CA ALA A 10 -8.16 -9.61 9.76
C ALA A 10 -9.37 -9.15 8.92
N ASP A 11 -10.58 -9.49 9.36
CA ASP A 11 -11.83 -9.15 8.70
C ASP A 11 -12.87 -8.61 9.69
N PRO A 12 -13.92 -7.92 9.20
CA PRO A 12 -15.10 -7.65 10.01
C PRO A 12 -15.64 -8.95 10.63
N SER A 13 -15.92 -8.92 11.93
CA SER A 13 -16.44 -10.08 12.68
C SER A 13 -17.63 -10.74 11.96
N PRO A 14 -17.77 -12.09 12.00
CA PRO A 14 -18.93 -12.81 11.47
C PRO A 14 -20.29 -12.37 12.03
N ALA A 15 -20.31 -11.53 13.09
CA ALA A 15 -21.54 -10.99 13.67
C ALA A 15 -22.28 -9.96 12.78
N GLY A 16 -21.78 -9.65 11.57
CA GLY A 16 -22.58 -8.99 10.54
C GLY A 16 -21.77 -8.42 9.38
N TYR A 17 -22.19 -8.73 8.17
CA TYR A 17 -21.75 -8.05 6.94
C TYR A 17 -22.04 -6.56 7.03
N ARG A 18 -21.16 -5.73 6.47
CA ARG A 18 -21.29 -4.27 6.51
C ARG A 18 -22.00 -3.79 5.24
N THR A 19 -22.55 -2.57 5.30
CA THR A 19 -23.22 -1.94 4.15
C THR A 19 -22.24 -1.67 3.02
N LEU A 20 -21.02 -1.26 3.35
CA LEU A 20 -19.94 -1.04 2.40
C LEU A 20 -18.81 -2.02 2.71
N ASN A 21 -18.41 -2.83 1.75
CA ASN A 21 -17.34 -3.81 1.92
C ASN A 21 -16.14 -3.48 1.03
N GLY A 22 -14.98 -3.37 1.66
CA GLY A 22 -13.73 -2.95 1.05
C GLY A 22 -12.65 -4.02 1.03
N VAL A 23 -11.89 -4.06 -0.07
CA VAL A 23 -10.80 -5.02 -0.33
C VAL A 23 -9.61 -4.33 -1.01
N GLY A 24 -8.50 -5.02 -1.24
CA GLY A 24 -7.41 -4.54 -2.11
C GLY A 24 -6.11 -4.23 -1.38
N SER A 25 -5.66 -2.98 -1.44
CA SER A 25 -4.33 -2.58 -0.98
C SER A 25 -4.09 -2.92 0.50
N ASP A 26 -2.99 -3.64 0.75
CA ASP A 26 -2.47 -3.92 2.09
C ASP A 26 -1.89 -2.66 2.76
N THR A 27 -1.33 -1.76 1.95
CA THR A 27 -0.72 -0.50 2.38
C THR A 27 -1.66 0.31 3.26
N ILE A 28 -2.96 0.31 2.93
CA ILE A 28 -3.96 1.11 3.64
C ILE A 28 -5.00 0.25 4.37
N GLN A 29 -4.81 -1.06 4.48
CA GLN A 29 -5.79 -1.92 5.16
C GLN A 29 -5.94 -1.54 6.63
N ASP A 30 -4.82 -1.34 7.34
CA ASP A 30 -4.85 -1.10 8.79
C ASP A 30 -5.55 0.21 9.15
N VAL A 31 -5.24 1.29 8.42
CA VAL A 31 -5.90 2.59 8.64
C VAL A 31 -7.40 2.50 8.33
N MET A 32 -7.79 1.75 7.30
CA MET A 32 -9.20 1.56 6.97
C MET A 32 -9.91 0.63 7.97
N ASN A 33 -9.23 -0.35 8.55
CA ASN A 33 -9.74 -1.16 9.68
C ASN A 33 -9.97 -0.27 10.89
N GLY A 34 -9.02 0.62 11.20
CA GLY A 34 -9.17 1.66 12.21
C GLY A 34 -10.38 2.55 11.95
N ILE A 35 -10.52 3.10 10.74
CA ILE A 35 -11.65 3.97 10.40
C ILE A 35 -12.98 3.22 10.44
N SER A 36 -13.03 1.93 10.10
CA SER A 36 -14.22 1.08 10.24
C SER A 36 -14.73 1.01 11.69
N THR A 37 -13.88 1.20 12.70
CA THR A 37 -14.33 1.23 14.11
C THR A 37 -15.18 2.48 14.45
N VAL A 38 -15.00 3.56 13.70
CA VAL A 38 -15.72 4.84 13.85
C VAL A 38 -16.67 5.12 12.69
N THR A 39 -16.72 4.23 11.69
CA THR A 39 -17.61 4.26 10.53
C THR A 39 -18.35 2.92 10.44
N PRO A 40 -19.40 2.69 11.26
CA PRO A 40 -19.95 1.35 11.50
C PRO A 40 -20.58 0.68 10.27
N ASN A 41 -20.87 1.44 9.22
CA ASN A 41 -21.40 0.94 7.95
C ASN A 41 -20.31 0.38 7.02
N MET A 42 -19.03 0.51 7.36
CA MET A 42 -17.90 0.14 6.52
C MET A 42 -17.17 -1.08 7.08
N GLY A 43 -16.99 -2.09 6.25
CA GLY A 43 -16.13 -3.24 6.46
C GLY A 43 -14.88 -3.14 5.61
N SER A 44 -13.73 -3.46 6.19
CA SER A 44 -12.45 -3.53 5.51
C SER A 44 -11.89 -4.93 5.72
N TYR A 45 -11.84 -5.73 4.65
CA TYR A 45 -11.31 -7.08 4.66
C TYR A 45 -9.84 -7.02 4.27
N ASP A 46 -8.96 -7.62 5.06
CA ASP A 46 -7.52 -7.54 4.84
C ASP A 46 -7.07 -8.24 3.56
N ALA A 47 -5.99 -7.71 2.98
CA ALA A 47 -5.35 -8.24 1.78
C ALA A 47 -4.73 -9.63 2.01
N VAL A 48 -4.41 -9.93 3.27
CA VAL A 48 -3.80 -11.18 3.74
C VAL A 48 -4.65 -11.79 4.86
N GLY A 49 -4.56 -13.11 5.06
CA GLY A 49 -5.41 -13.84 6.01
C GLY A 49 -5.77 -15.21 5.47
N SER A 50 -7.02 -15.66 5.64
CA SER A 50 -7.51 -16.89 5.00
C SER A 50 -7.43 -16.79 3.47
N ALA A 51 -7.43 -17.90 2.75
CA ALA A 51 -7.36 -17.86 1.28
C ALA A 51 -8.54 -17.10 0.64
N THR A 52 -9.74 -17.29 1.20
CA THR A 52 -10.99 -16.73 0.68
C THR A 52 -11.71 -15.87 1.71
N ILE A 53 -12.52 -14.92 1.22
CA ILE A 53 -13.47 -14.10 1.98
C ILE A 53 -14.87 -14.23 1.40
N GLN A 54 -15.87 -13.91 2.20
CA GLN A 54 -17.24 -13.66 1.79
C GLN A 54 -17.63 -12.32 2.41
N THR A 55 -18.14 -11.39 1.61
CA THR A 55 -18.38 -10.01 2.05
C THR A 55 -19.87 -9.67 2.20
N THR A 56 -20.75 -10.55 1.75
CA THR A 56 -22.20 -10.44 1.92
C THR A 56 -22.84 -11.81 2.21
N ALA A 57 -23.99 -11.84 2.89
CA ALA A 57 -24.61 -13.08 3.39
C ALA A 57 -24.99 -14.09 2.30
N ALA A 58 -25.42 -13.60 1.14
CA ALA A 58 -25.80 -14.42 -0.01
C ALA A 58 -24.73 -14.44 -1.11
N GLY A 59 -23.58 -13.81 -0.87
CA GLY A 59 -22.51 -13.70 -1.84
C GLY A 59 -21.65 -14.97 -1.92
N ASN A 60 -21.07 -15.24 -3.09
CA ASN A 60 -20.09 -16.31 -3.26
C ASN A 60 -18.80 -15.98 -2.50
N ALA A 61 -18.18 -16.96 -1.83
CA ALA A 61 -16.83 -16.79 -1.32
C ALA A 61 -15.82 -16.67 -2.49
N PHE A 62 -14.81 -15.82 -2.34
CA PHE A 62 -13.82 -15.55 -3.39
C PHE A 62 -12.43 -15.31 -2.81
N ASN A 63 -11.38 -15.51 -3.63
CA ASN A 63 -9.99 -15.29 -3.21
C ASN A 63 -9.78 -13.84 -2.78
N ARG A 64 -9.00 -13.58 -1.73
CA ARG A 64 -8.73 -12.21 -1.28
C ARG A 64 -8.04 -11.36 -2.36
N PRO A 65 -8.57 -10.18 -2.69
CA PRO A 65 -7.84 -9.22 -3.50
C PRO A 65 -6.65 -8.64 -2.71
N ASN A 66 -5.43 -9.04 -3.09
CA ASN A 66 -4.19 -8.58 -2.47
C ASN A 66 -3.50 -7.53 -3.36
N GLY A 67 -3.50 -6.27 -2.90
CA GLY A 67 -2.89 -5.13 -3.59
C GLY A 67 -3.90 -4.22 -4.31
N SER A 68 -3.43 -3.01 -4.66
CA SER A 68 -4.28 -1.96 -5.27
C SER A 68 -4.89 -2.40 -6.61
N GLY A 69 -4.11 -3.07 -7.47
CA GLY A 69 -4.58 -3.55 -8.76
C GLY A 69 -5.66 -4.63 -8.62
N ALA A 70 -5.43 -5.60 -7.75
CA ALA A 70 -6.38 -6.67 -7.45
C ALA A 70 -7.68 -6.12 -6.85
N GLY A 71 -7.60 -5.16 -5.93
CA GLY A 71 -8.77 -4.49 -5.37
C GLY A 71 -9.61 -3.79 -6.43
N GLN A 72 -8.97 -3.03 -7.34
CA GLN A 72 -9.66 -2.35 -8.44
C GLN A 72 -10.32 -3.35 -9.41
N GLN A 73 -9.68 -4.49 -9.69
CA GLN A 73 -10.26 -5.56 -10.50
C GLN A 73 -11.47 -6.21 -9.82
N ALA A 74 -11.37 -6.54 -8.53
CA ALA A 74 -12.47 -7.09 -7.77
C ALA A 74 -13.67 -6.11 -7.68
N LEU A 75 -13.41 -4.82 -7.50
CA LEU A 75 -14.46 -3.79 -7.55
C LEU A 75 -15.09 -3.69 -8.94
N SER A 76 -14.30 -3.79 -10.01
CA SER A 76 -14.80 -3.77 -11.39
C SER A 76 -15.69 -4.98 -11.68
N ALA A 77 -15.26 -6.19 -11.28
CA ALA A 77 -16.08 -7.41 -11.38
C ALA A 77 -17.36 -7.32 -10.53
N SER A 78 -17.28 -6.76 -9.33
CA SER A 78 -18.46 -6.54 -8.46
C SER A 78 -19.46 -5.54 -9.05
N SER A 79 -18.97 -4.56 -9.81
CA SER A 79 -19.76 -3.50 -10.42
C SER A 79 -20.41 -3.90 -11.76
N ASP A 80 -19.96 -5.00 -12.37
CA ASP A 80 -20.52 -5.51 -13.63
C ASP A 80 -21.84 -6.22 -13.36
N ALA A 81 -22.96 -5.50 -13.46
CA ALA A 81 -24.30 -6.04 -13.24
C ALA A 81 -24.66 -7.26 -14.12
N THR A 82 -23.94 -7.51 -15.21
CA THR A 82 -24.15 -8.68 -16.05
C THR A 82 -23.52 -9.96 -15.48
N GLY A 83 -22.55 -9.81 -14.56
CA GLY A 83 -21.76 -10.92 -14.03
C GLY A 83 -20.82 -11.56 -15.05
N SER A 84 -20.53 -10.89 -16.17
CA SER A 84 -19.66 -11.40 -17.23
C SER A 84 -18.18 -11.35 -16.82
N HIS A 85 -17.81 -10.36 -15.99
CA HIS A 85 -16.47 -10.24 -15.44
C HIS A 85 -16.37 -10.94 -14.10
N LEU A 86 -15.53 -11.98 -14.05
CA LEU A 86 -15.33 -12.82 -12.87
C LEU A 86 -14.04 -12.43 -12.16
N TRP A 87 -14.06 -12.44 -10.82
CA TRP A 87 -12.85 -12.32 -10.02
C TRP A 87 -12.34 -13.71 -9.66
N GLY A 88 -11.15 -14.08 -10.18
CA GLY A 88 -10.57 -15.41 -9.95
C GLY A 88 -11.50 -16.55 -10.37
N GLY A 89 -12.33 -16.33 -11.40
CA GLY A 89 -13.34 -17.29 -11.86
C GLY A 89 -14.65 -17.31 -11.06
N VAL A 90 -14.83 -16.40 -10.09
CA VAL A 90 -16.04 -16.30 -9.27
C VAL A 90 -16.84 -15.06 -9.64
N ASN A 91 -18.15 -15.20 -9.79
CA ASN A 91 -19.07 -14.07 -9.92
C ASN A 91 -19.23 -13.41 -8.54
N ILE A 92 -18.81 -12.16 -8.44
CA ILE A 92 -18.84 -11.37 -7.21
C ILE A 92 -19.68 -10.09 -7.31
N VAL A 93 -20.69 -10.07 -8.20
CA VAL A 93 -21.57 -8.91 -8.38
C VAL A 93 -22.18 -8.47 -7.05
N GLY A 94 -22.05 -7.18 -6.76
CA GLY A 94 -22.60 -6.55 -5.55
C GLY A 94 -21.92 -6.94 -4.24
N GLN A 95 -20.76 -7.61 -4.28
CA GLN A 95 -20.06 -8.05 -3.07
C GLN A 95 -18.97 -7.07 -2.60
N VAL A 96 -18.40 -6.28 -3.50
CA VAL A 96 -17.37 -5.27 -3.21
C VAL A 96 -17.91 -3.88 -3.55
N ASP A 97 -17.90 -2.98 -2.58
CA ASP A 97 -18.43 -1.62 -2.71
C ASP A 97 -17.33 -0.58 -2.93
N PHE A 98 -16.14 -0.85 -2.39
CA PHE A 98 -14.98 0.00 -2.60
C PHE A 98 -13.68 -0.82 -2.64
N ALA A 99 -12.68 -0.27 -3.30
CA ALA A 99 -11.33 -0.81 -3.30
C ALA A 99 -10.37 0.16 -2.61
N ARG A 100 -9.52 -0.38 -1.77
CA ARG A 100 -8.39 0.33 -1.18
C ARG A 100 -7.26 0.40 -2.20
N SER A 101 -6.75 1.61 -2.46
CA SER A 101 -5.68 1.81 -3.46
C SER A 101 -4.59 2.77 -2.97
N SER A 102 -3.36 2.29 -2.95
CA SER A 102 -2.15 3.09 -2.74
C SER A 102 -1.54 3.62 -4.06
N SER A 103 -2.33 3.64 -5.14
CA SER A 103 -1.98 4.22 -6.44
C SER A 103 -3.17 4.98 -7.01
N GLY A 104 -2.91 6.10 -7.70
CA GLY A 104 -3.95 6.83 -8.44
C GLY A 104 -4.41 6.12 -9.72
N PRO A 105 -5.29 6.78 -10.50
CA PRO A 105 -5.73 6.29 -11.80
C PRO A 105 -4.58 5.86 -12.71
N ASP A 106 -4.79 4.78 -13.44
CA ASP A 106 -3.92 4.39 -14.54
C ASP A 106 -4.32 5.12 -15.82
N ALA A 107 -3.47 6.02 -16.31
CA ALA A 107 -3.74 6.80 -17.52
C ALA A 107 -3.90 5.93 -18.77
N THR A 108 -3.45 4.67 -18.75
CA THR A 108 -3.64 3.71 -19.85
C THR A 108 -5.04 3.07 -19.85
N ILE A 109 -5.79 3.17 -18.74
CA ILE A 109 -7.15 2.65 -18.60
C ILE A 109 -8.13 3.80 -18.81
N ALA A 110 -8.44 4.06 -20.08
CA ALA A 110 -9.40 5.10 -20.47
C ALA A 110 -10.80 4.81 -19.91
N GLY A 111 -11.52 5.87 -19.52
CA GLY A 111 -12.89 5.79 -19.01
C GLY A 111 -13.08 6.55 -17.69
N THR A 112 -14.28 6.45 -17.14
CA THR A 112 -14.65 7.17 -15.90
C THR A 112 -15.48 6.30 -14.94
N ASP A 113 -15.44 4.99 -15.10
CA ASP A 113 -16.27 4.04 -14.34
C ASP A 113 -15.87 3.93 -12.86
N LEU A 114 -14.59 4.17 -12.54
CA LEU A 114 -14.07 4.19 -11.19
C LEU A 114 -13.64 5.60 -10.79
N THR A 115 -13.97 6.01 -9.57
CA THR A 115 -13.53 7.27 -8.96
C THR A 115 -12.57 6.99 -7.81
N PHE A 116 -11.40 7.61 -7.85
CA PHE A 116 -10.34 7.51 -6.86
C PHE A 116 -10.46 8.67 -5.88
N ILE A 117 -10.95 8.40 -4.67
CA ILE A 117 -11.23 9.43 -3.66
C ILE A 117 -10.05 9.48 -2.68
N PRO A 118 -9.20 10.52 -2.75
CA PRO A 118 -8.01 10.60 -1.91
C PRO A 118 -8.38 11.02 -0.47
N PHE A 119 -7.69 10.47 0.52
CA PHE A 119 -7.91 10.85 1.92
C PHE A 119 -6.65 11.17 2.72
N ALA A 120 -5.50 10.65 2.31
CA ALA A 120 -4.23 10.88 2.99
C ALA A 120 -3.06 10.81 2.01
N LYS A 121 -1.89 11.22 2.49
CA LYS A 121 -0.60 10.96 1.86
C LYS A 121 0.16 9.87 2.61
N ASP A 122 0.86 9.07 1.83
CA ASP A 122 1.91 8.15 2.25
C ASP A 122 3.24 8.63 1.66
N ALA A 123 4.35 8.19 2.24
CA ALA A 123 5.68 8.28 1.64
C ALA A 123 6.20 6.88 1.36
N VAL A 124 6.94 6.72 0.27
CA VAL A 124 7.60 5.45 -0.03
C VAL A 124 9.11 5.68 -0.05
N THR A 125 9.80 4.97 0.84
CA THR A 125 11.26 4.93 0.87
C THR A 125 11.72 3.50 0.62
N PHE A 126 12.98 3.18 0.92
CA PHE A 126 13.49 1.82 0.92
C PHE A 126 13.81 1.36 2.35
N ALA A 127 13.66 0.08 2.60
CA ALA A 127 14.08 -0.59 3.82
C ALA A 127 15.28 -1.49 3.54
N VAL A 128 16.16 -1.60 4.54
CA VAL A 128 17.38 -2.43 4.52
C VAL A 128 17.58 -3.07 5.89
N ASN A 129 18.44 -4.09 5.98
CA ASN A 129 18.73 -4.77 7.23
C ASN A 129 19.45 -3.82 8.20
N SER A 130 18.90 -3.57 9.40
CA SER A 130 19.48 -2.63 10.37
C SER A 130 20.91 -3.01 10.80
N ALA A 131 21.23 -4.31 10.81
CA ALA A 131 22.55 -4.80 11.20
C ALA A 131 23.60 -4.69 10.09
N SER A 132 23.23 -4.22 8.90
CA SER A 132 24.12 -4.10 7.74
C SER A 132 24.63 -2.69 7.52
N ASP A 133 25.80 -2.57 6.89
CA ASP A 133 26.39 -1.31 6.45
C ASP A 133 25.78 -0.75 5.15
N PHE A 134 24.62 -1.27 4.71
CA PHE A 134 23.98 -0.79 3.48
C PHE A 134 23.76 0.74 3.52
N PRO A 135 24.06 1.49 2.46
CA PRO A 135 23.89 2.94 2.48
C PRO A 135 22.47 3.38 2.89
N ARG A 136 22.38 4.25 3.90
CA ARG A 136 21.10 4.76 4.46
C ARG A 136 20.63 6.07 3.85
N ASP A 137 21.37 6.62 2.89
CA ASP A 137 20.97 7.79 2.13
C ASP A 137 21.30 7.55 0.65
N ILE A 138 20.25 7.42 -0.17
CA ILE A 138 20.39 7.08 -1.60
C ILE A 138 19.50 8.03 -2.40
N ALA A 139 20.08 8.70 -3.38
CA ALA A 139 19.32 9.52 -4.32
C ALA A 139 18.47 8.64 -5.26
N VAL A 140 17.34 9.18 -5.74
CA VAL A 140 16.45 8.50 -6.71
C VAL A 140 17.22 8.09 -7.97
N GLY A 141 18.05 8.98 -8.51
CA GLY A 141 18.72 8.82 -9.80
C GLY A 141 17.91 9.40 -10.95
N SER A 142 18.49 9.36 -12.16
CA SER A 142 17.89 9.95 -13.37
C SER A 142 18.26 9.17 -14.61
N LEU A 143 17.44 9.29 -15.66
CA LEU A 143 17.69 8.68 -16.98
C LEU A 143 19.04 9.08 -17.59
N SER A 144 19.54 10.28 -17.30
CA SER A 144 20.86 10.74 -17.78
C SER A 144 22.02 9.90 -17.24
N GLN A 145 21.81 9.12 -16.17
CA GLN A 145 22.82 8.23 -15.62
C GLN A 145 22.94 6.93 -16.42
N ASP A 146 22.02 6.66 -17.33
CA ASP A 146 21.96 5.39 -18.06
C ASP A 146 23.10 5.18 -19.05
N SER A 147 23.64 6.28 -19.58
CA SER A 147 24.75 6.27 -20.54
C SER A 147 26.13 6.44 -19.89
N LEU A 148 26.20 6.58 -18.56
CA LEU A 148 27.48 6.77 -17.87
C LEU A 148 28.28 5.47 -17.84
N ALA A 149 29.59 5.56 -18.12
CA ALA A 149 30.50 4.42 -18.05
C ALA A 149 30.61 3.84 -16.62
N VAL A 150 30.46 4.68 -15.61
CA VAL A 150 30.38 4.29 -14.20
C VAL A 150 29.05 4.80 -13.65
N ALA A 151 28.15 3.87 -13.32
CA ALA A 151 26.85 4.21 -12.78
C ALA A 151 26.98 4.71 -11.32
N PRO A 152 26.43 5.88 -10.97
CA PRO A 152 26.42 6.36 -9.59
C PRO A 152 25.51 5.49 -8.71
N PHE A 153 25.78 5.45 -7.40
CA PHE A 153 24.96 4.71 -6.43
C PHE A 153 23.60 5.39 -6.22
N THR A 154 22.59 4.98 -6.98
CA THR A 154 21.22 5.52 -6.93
C THR A 154 20.18 4.40 -6.92
N LEU A 155 18.98 4.69 -6.44
CA LEU A 155 17.89 3.70 -6.43
C LEU A 155 17.60 3.19 -7.85
N ARG A 156 17.55 4.09 -8.85
CA ARG A 156 17.44 3.70 -10.26
C ARG A 156 18.52 2.69 -10.68
N ASN A 157 19.78 2.97 -10.35
CA ASN A 157 20.90 2.13 -10.79
C ASN A 157 20.98 0.78 -10.07
N ILE A 158 20.53 0.73 -8.81
CA ILE A 158 20.36 -0.51 -8.06
C ILE A 158 19.28 -1.40 -8.71
N TYR A 159 18.09 -0.85 -8.97
CA TYR A 159 16.95 -1.65 -9.45
C TYR A 159 17.01 -2.02 -10.94
N ARG A 160 17.94 -1.44 -11.70
CA ARG A 160 18.29 -1.89 -13.06
C ARG A 160 19.62 -2.67 -13.12
N CYS A 161 20.21 -3.01 -11.97
CA CYS A 161 21.44 -3.77 -11.84
C CYS A 161 22.66 -3.13 -12.54
N ALA A 162 22.66 -1.81 -12.69
CA ALA A 162 23.85 -1.05 -13.09
C ALA A 162 24.83 -0.86 -11.91
N VAL A 163 24.32 -0.97 -10.68
CA VAL A 163 25.11 -1.03 -9.44
C VAL A 163 24.68 -2.28 -8.68
N THR A 164 25.61 -3.22 -8.50
CA THR A 164 25.32 -4.56 -7.93
C THR A 164 26.08 -4.87 -6.65
N THR A 165 26.99 -3.98 -6.22
CA THR A 165 27.78 -4.15 -5.00
C THR A 165 27.96 -2.83 -4.27
N PHE A 166 28.13 -2.90 -2.96
CA PHE A 166 28.67 -1.81 -2.13
C PHE A 166 29.78 -2.37 -1.24
N ASN A 167 30.66 -1.52 -0.72
CA ASN A 167 31.66 -1.95 0.25
C ASN A 167 31.11 -1.75 1.66
N ASN A 168 31.25 -2.75 2.53
CA ASN A 168 30.91 -2.62 3.94
C ASN A 168 31.95 -1.76 4.69
N SER A 169 31.78 -1.61 6.00
CA SER A 169 32.68 -0.84 6.87
C SER A 169 34.13 -1.36 6.91
N ASN A 170 34.34 -2.65 6.61
CA ASN A 170 35.68 -3.26 6.49
C ASN A 170 36.28 -3.10 5.08
N GLY A 171 35.54 -2.55 4.12
CA GLY A 171 35.93 -2.43 2.72
C GLY A 171 35.63 -3.67 1.88
N ASP A 172 34.99 -4.71 2.43
CA ASP A 172 34.65 -5.92 1.69
C ASP A 172 33.42 -5.69 0.80
N PRO A 173 33.41 -6.23 -0.43
CA PRO A 173 32.27 -6.11 -1.32
C PRO A 173 31.08 -6.96 -0.84
N VAL A 174 29.91 -6.35 -0.78
CA VAL A 174 28.63 -6.98 -0.48
C VAL A 174 27.71 -6.86 -1.71
N THR A 175 27.18 -7.99 -2.16
CA THR A 175 26.22 -8.05 -3.28
C THR A 175 24.88 -7.44 -2.88
N ILE A 176 24.39 -6.51 -3.69
CA ILE A 176 23.06 -5.90 -3.53
C ILE A 176 22.00 -6.85 -4.07
N THR A 177 20.93 -7.04 -3.32
CA THR A 177 19.78 -7.87 -3.68
C THR A 177 18.52 -7.00 -3.70
N PRO A 178 18.16 -6.41 -4.86
CA PRO A 178 16.93 -5.64 -4.98
C PRO A 178 15.71 -6.54 -4.88
N LEU A 179 14.79 -6.19 -3.99
CA LEU A 179 13.51 -6.87 -3.80
C LEU A 179 12.37 -5.94 -4.23
N LEU A 180 11.32 -6.51 -4.80
CA LEU A 180 10.08 -5.79 -5.08
C LEU A 180 8.90 -6.58 -4.55
N PRO A 181 7.85 -5.92 -4.03
CA PRO A 181 6.61 -6.61 -3.73
C PRO A 181 6.00 -7.33 -4.94
N GLN A 182 5.00 -8.16 -4.70
CA GLN A 182 4.27 -8.90 -5.74
C GLN A 182 3.76 -8.01 -6.88
N SER A 183 3.61 -8.60 -8.07
CA SER A 183 2.99 -7.92 -9.21
C SER A 183 1.58 -7.43 -8.86
N GLY A 184 1.20 -6.24 -9.33
CA GLY A 184 -0.07 -5.60 -8.97
C GLY A 184 -0.04 -4.79 -7.66
N SER A 185 1.07 -4.82 -6.92
CA SER A 185 1.31 -3.94 -5.77
C SER A 185 1.28 -2.47 -6.17
N GLY A 186 0.55 -1.66 -5.39
CA GLY A 186 0.53 -0.21 -5.57
C GLY A 186 1.87 0.43 -5.20
N THR A 187 2.55 -0.09 -4.18
CA THR A 187 3.89 0.36 -3.76
C THR A 187 4.95 0.08 -4.81
N ARG A 188 4.94 -1.13 -5.41
CA ARG A 188 5.80 -1.45 -6.55
C ARG A 188 5.60 -0.47 -7.70
N LYS A 189 4.35 -0.29 -8.16
CA LYS A 189 4.03 0.62 -9.29
C LYS A 189 4.52 2.03 -9.03
N PHE A 190 4.23 2.57 -7.84
CA PHE A 190 4.66 3.92 -7.46
C PHE A 190 6.18 4.05 -7.38
N PHE A 191 6.85 3.09 -6.75
CA PHE A 191 8.29 3.10 -6.60
C PHE A 191 9.01 3.04 -7.96
N LEU A 192 8.60 2.10 -8.83
CA LEU A 192 9.17 1.96 -10.18
C LEU A 192 8.98 3.25 -11.00
N SER A 193 7.78 3.83 -10.97
CA SER A 193 7.52 5.11 -11.63
C SER A 193 8.40 6.23 -11.07
N THR A 194 8.61 6.27 -9.75
CA THR A 194 9.45 7.30 -9.09
C THR A 194 10.90 7.22 -9.55
N ILE A 195 11.46 6.02 -9.67
CA ILE A 195 12.84 5.82 -10.14
C ILE A 195 12.96 5.80 -11.68
N GLY A 196 11.85 6.05 -12.38
CA GLY A 196 11.76 6.12 -13.84
C GLY A 196 11.93 4.77 -14.55
N LEU A 197 11.57 3.67 -13.90
CA LEU A 197 11.66 2.31 -14.44
C LEU A 197 10.27 1.71 -14.67
N THR A 198 10.26 0.70 -15.54
CA THR A 198 9.09 -0.14 -15.85
C THR A 198 9.31 -1.56 -15.37
N GLU A 199 8.26 -2.35 -15.32
CA GLU A 199 8.31 -3.77 -14.95
C GLU A 199 9.33 -4.56 -15.79
N THR A 200 9.36 -4.31 -17.10
CA THR A 200 10.29 -4.99 -18.02
C THR A 200 11.75 -4.60 -17.75
N GLN A 201 12.02 -3.37 -17.31
CA GLN A 201 13.39 -2.91 -17.07
C GLN A 201 14.00 -3.46 -15.78
N VAL A 202 13.17 -3.90 -14.84
CA VAL A 202 13.64 -4.52 -13.58
C VAL A 202 13.60 -6.04 -13.61
N ALA A 203 13.01 -6.62 -14.67
CA ALA A 203 12.94 -8.05 -14.87
C ALA A 203 14.34 -8.67 -14.92
N GLY A 204 14.58 -9.70 -14.10
CA GLY A 204 15.88 -10.35 -13.98
C GLY A 204 16.89 -9.63 -13.07
N CYS A 205 16.58 -8.42 -12.61
CA CYS A 205 17.39 -7.70 -11.62
C CYS A 205 16.78 -7.79 -10.21
N ALA A 206 15.53 -7.36 -10.07
CA ALA A 206 14.84 -7.40 -8.79
C ALA A 206 14.00 -8.69 -8.67
N THR A 207 14.00 -9.30 -7.48
CA THR A 207 13.17 -10.48 -7.20
C THR A 207 11.94 -10.10 -6.38
N SER A 208 10.82 -10.77 -6.65
CA SER A 208 9.60 -10.69 -5.84
C SER A 208 9.37 -11.92 -4.98
N THR A 209 10.39 -12.77 -4.84
CA THR A 209 10.35 -13.92 -3.96
C THR A 209 11.65 -14.06 -3.17
N VAL A 210 11.53 -14.47 -1.91
CA VAL A 210 12.66 -14.84 -1.04
C VAL A 210 12.34 -16.22 -0.48
N ASN A 211 13.24 -17.19 -0.67
CA ASN A 211 13.05 -18.57 -0.24
C ASN A 211 11.74 -19.22 -0.74
N GLY A 212 11.33 -18.89 -1.97
CA GLY A 212 10.09 -19.41 -2.57
C GLY A 212 8.80 -18.76 -2.05
N VAL A 213 8.89 -17.78 -1.15
CA VAL A 213 7.74 -17.02 -0.63
C VAL A 213 7.69 -15.66 -1.30
N SER A 214 6.49 -15.22 -1.69
CA SER A 214 6.24 -13.88 -2.22
C SER A 214 6.72 -12.80 -1.24
N VAL A 215 7.41 -11.78 -1.75
CA VAL A 215 7.70 -10.57 -0.98
C VAL A 215 6.39 -9.78 -0.87
N GLU A 216 5.76 -9.84 0.31
CA GLU A 216 4.58 -9.04 0.59
C GLU A 216 4.94 -7.58 0.84
N GLU A 217 4.06 -6.65 0.47
CA GLU A 217 4.32 -5.24 0.77
C GLU A 217 4.46 -5.03 2.28
N HIS A 218 5.38 -4.13 2.65
CA HIS A 218 5.58 -3.67 4.03
C HIS A 218 5.87 -4.79 5.04
N ASN A 219 6.44 -5.90 4.57
CA ASN A 219 6.92 -7.00 5.39
C ASN A 219 8.45 -7.05 5.36
N GLY A 220 9.08 -6.56 6.42
CA GLY A 220 10.54 -6.51 6.49
C GLY A 220 11.18 -7.86 6.79
N LEU A 221 10.41 -8.91 7.09
CA LEU A 221 10.94 -10.27 7.24
C LEU A 221 11.53 -10.84 5.94
N ALA A 222 11.20 -10.25 4.78
CA ALA A 222 11.84 -10.58 3.50
C ALA A 222 13.29 -10.07 3.40
N ILE A 223 13.71 -9.14 4.27
CA ILE A 223 15.05 -8.53 4.26
C ILE A 223 16.01 -9.37 5.12
N THR A 224 16.45 -10.50 4.57
CA THR A 224 17.26 -11.47 5.33
C THR A 224 18.78 -11.27 5.18
N GLY A 225 19.25 -10.64 4.10
CA GLY A 225 20.67 -10.47 3.78
C GLY A 225 21.19 -9.04 3.99
N PRO A 226 22.51 -8.85 4.15
CA PRO A 226 23.11 -7.52 4.35
C PRO A 226 23.05 -6.62 3.10
N GLY A 227 22.79 -7.21 1.93
CA GLY A 227 22.58 -6.49 0.67
C GLY A 227 21.13 -6.31 0.27
N ALA A 228 20.17 -6.78 1.06
CA ALA A 228 18.76 -6.73 0.70
C ALA A 228 18.20 -5.31 0.84
N ILE A 229 17.46 -4.88 -0.19
CA ILE A 229 16.78 -3.58 -0.25
C ILE A 229 15.40 -3.77 -0.86
N VAL A 230 14.35 -3.17 -0.26
CA VAL A 230 12.96 -3.28 -0.74
C VAL A 230 12.26 -1.92 -0.60
N PRO A 231 11.37 -1.50 -1.52
CA PRO A 231 10.54 -0.33 -1.27
C PRO A 231 9.55 -0.57 -0.12
N PHE A 232 9.33 0.43 0.71
CA PHE A 232 8.55 0.32 1.94
C PHE A 232 7.71 1.58 2.17
N SER A 233 6.43 1.42 2.53
CA SER A 233 5.56 2.54 2.94
C SER A 233 5.95 3.00 4.34
N VAL A 234 6.24 4.29 4.45
CA VAL A 234 6.58 4.93 5.71
C VAL A 234 5.38 4.91 6.65
N ALA A 235 4.16 5.11 6.13
CA ALA A 235 2.95 5.02 6.94
C ALA A 235 2.75 3.61 7.53
N GLN A 236 3.00 2.56 6.76
CA GLN A 236 2.92 1.19 7.26
C GLN A 236 4.00 0.86 8.30
N TYR A 237 5.22 1.36 8.12
CA TYR A 237 6.25 1.23 9.15
C TYR A 237 5.81 1.89 10.46
N LEU A 238 5.24 3.09 10.40
CA LEU A 238 4.73 3.79 11.59
C LEU A 238 3.51 3.10 12.20
N SER A 239 2.56 2.64 11.39
CA SER A 239 1.41 1.84 11.83
C SER A 239 1.84 0.61 12.62
N GLN A 240 2.79 -0.16 12.06
CA GLN A 240 3.34 -1.34 12.74
C GLN A 240 4.13 -0.96 13.99
N SER A 241 4.87 0.15 13.98
CA SER A 241 5.54 0.64 15.19
C SER A 241 4.57 1.04 16.30
N ASN A 242 3.39 1.56 15.92
CA ASN A 242 2.35 2.01 16.83
C ASN A 242 1.35 0.91 17.22
N HIS A 243 1.58 -0.35 16.81
CA HIS A 243 0.56 -1.41 16.83
C HIS A 243 -0.14 -1.64 18.18
N THR A 244 0.52 -1.37 19.31
CA THR A 244 -0.08 -1.53 20.66
C THR A 244 -1.02 -0.39 21.06
N ALA A 245 -0.92 0.76 20.40
CA ALA A 245 -1.70 1.97 20.70
C ALA A 245 -2.83 2.22 19.70
N LEU A 246 -2.98 1.36 18.69
CA LEU A 246 -4.00 1.47 17.65
C LEU A 246 -5.32 0.79 18.09
N PRO A 247 -6.48 1.29 17.63
CA PRO A 247 -7.78 0.76 18.03
C PRO A 247 -8.10 -0.62 17.42
N THR A 248 -7.39 -1.02 16.37
CA THR A 248 -7.47 -2.36 15.79
C THR A 248 -6.08 -2.99 15.77
N GLY A 249 -6.02 -4.31 15.83
CA GLY A 249 -4.75 -5.04 15.75
C GLY A 249 -4.06 -4.79 14.41
N VAL A 250 -2.78 -4.45 14.48
CA VAL A 250 -1.87 -4.38 13.33
C VAL A 250 -0.79 -5.43 13.52
N VAL A 251 -0.52 -6.21 12.49
CA VAL A 251 0.52 -7.23 12.55
C VAL A 251 1.88 -6.54 12.49
N GLU A 252 2.66 -6.66 13.56
CA GLU A 252 4.07 -6.24 13.57
C GLU A 252 4.87 -7.26 12.73
N ARG A 253 5.32 -6.82 11.57
CA ARG A 253 6.12 -7.60 10.61
C ARG A 253 7.28 -6.79 10.04
N ARG A 254 7.75 -5.76 10.76
CA ARG A 254 8.87 -4.93 10.30
C ARG A 254 10.17 -5.71 10.34
N GLY A 255 10.33 -6.63 11.30
CA GLY A 255 11.61 -7.30 11.51
C GLY A 255 12.69 -6.31 11.91
N VAL A 256 13.95 -6.64 11.60
CA VAL A 256 15.13 -5.83 11.95
C VAL A 256 15.54 -4.99 10.74
N ILE A 257 14.76 -3.93 10.49
CA ILE A 257 14.94 -3.06 9.33
C ILE A 257 15.09 -1.59 9.72
N ASP A 258 15.87 -0.85 8.93
CA ASP A 258 15.89 0.61 8.96
C ASP A 258 15.28 1.14 7.66
N LEU A 259 14.53 2.23 7.76
CA LEU A 259 14.13 2.99 6.58
C LEU A 259 15.24 3.96 6.16
N GLY A 260 15.53 3.99 4.86
CA GLY A 260 16.50 4.89 4.26
C GLY A 260 15.98 6.32 4.06
N ARG A 261 16.93 7.24 3.93
CA ARG A 261 16.74 8.61 3.46
C ARG A 261 16.84 8.66 1.95
N ILE A 262 16.14 9.60 1.33
CA ILE A 262 16.26 9.87 -0.10
C ILE A 262 16.76 11.30 -0.29
N GLY A 263 17.96 11.44 -0.89
CA GLY A 263 18.56 12.75 -1.15
C GLY A 263 18.73 13.57 0.13
N SER A 264 19.19 12.93 1.19
CA SER A 264 19.36 13.50 2.53
C SER A 264 18.09 13.95 3.22
N VAL A 265 16.90 13.59 2.73
CA VAL A 265 15.64 13.85 3.42
C VAL A 265 15.20 12.59 4.19
N SER A 266 14.92 12.75 5.48
CA SER A 266 14.40 11.66 6.33
C SER A 266 12.93 11.36 6.02
N PRO A 267 12.50 10.08 5.97
CA PRO A 267 11.09 9.72 5.79
C PRO A 267 10.22 10.07 7.01
N PHE A 268 10.83 10.21 8.19
CA PHE A 268 10.15 10.58 9.43
C PHE A 268 10.59 11.95 9.93
N SER A 269 9.69 12.61 10.65
CA SER A 269 9.98 13.77 11.50
C SER A 269 9.48 13.49 12.92
N LEU A 270 10.30 13.86 13.91
CA LEU A 270 9.91 13.75 15.31
C LEU A 270 9.01 14.94 15.68
N VAL A 271 7.76 14.65 16.04
CA VAL A 271 6.78 15.65 16.47
C VAL A 271 6.33 15.28 17.88
N ASN A 272 6.64 16.15 18.86
CA ASN A 272 6.32 15.91 20.27
C ASN A 272 6.80 14.54 20.80
N GLY A 273 7.98 14.10 20.36
CA GLY A 273 8.57 12.82 20.79
C GLY A 273 7.99 11.58 20.10
N VAL A 274 7.14 11.74 19.09
CA VAL A 274 6.56 10.65 18.29
C VAL A 274 7.01 10.80 16.84
N ASP A 275 7.47 9.72 16.23
CA ASP A 275 7.78 9.71 14.80
C ASP A 275 6.49 9.83 13.99
N MET A 276 6.48 10.82 13.11
CA MET A 276 5.40 11.08 12.16
C MET A 276 5.95 11.08 10.74
N LEU A 277 5.06 10.89 9.77
CA LEU A 277 5.40 11.02 8.36
C LEU A 277 5.97 12.41 8.08
N ASN A 278 7.17 12.48 7.50
CA ASN A 278 7.71 13.75 7.02
C ASN A 278 7.00 14.16 5.73
N THR A 279 6.09 15.13 5.82
CA THR A 279 5.34 15.62 4.64
C THR A 279 6.21 16.35 3.61
N SER A 280 7.43 16.72 3.96
CA SER A 280 8.43 17.29 3.04
C SER A 280 9.31 16.24 2.36
N PHE A 281 9.10 14.95 2.63
CA PHE A 281 9.80 13.87 1.94
C PHE A 281 9.50 13.91 0.43
N PRO A 282 10.51 13.74 -0.45
CA PRO A 282 10.33 13.98 -1.88
C PRO A 282 9.50 12.90 -2.59
N VAL A 283 9.43 11.69 -2.02
CA VAL A 283 8.75 10.55 -2.63
C VAL A 283 7.46 10.27 -1.88
N THR A 284 6.41 11.02 -2.22
CA THR A 284 5.07 10.92 -1.60
C THR A 284 4.00 10.61 -2.62
N ARG A 285 2.93 9.95 -2.16
CA ARG A 285 1.75 9.61 -2.96
C ARG A 285 0.49 9.88 -2.16
N SER A 286 -0.59 10.23 -2.85
CA SER A 286 -1.92 10.13 -2.24
C SER A 286 -2.36 8.68 -2.19
N VAL A 287 -3.19 8.35 -1.20
CA VAL A 287 -3.88 7.06 -1.08
C VAL A 287 -5.39 7.26 -1.14
N TYR A 288 -6.09 6.24 -1.63
CA TYR A 288 -7.46 6.39 -2.13
C TYR A 288 -8.38 5.27 -1.62
N ASN A 289 -9.63 5.64 -1.39
CA ASN A 289 -10.76 4.71 -1.49
C ASN A 289 -11.36 4.87 -2.88
N VAL A 290 -11.47 3.77 -3.61
CA VAL A 290 -11.96 3.75 -4.99
C VAL A 290 -13.37 3.20 -4.99
N VAL A 291 -14.29 3.87 -5.68
CA VAL A 291 -15.70 3.45 -5.80
C VAL A 291 -16.14 3.45 -7.25
N GLN A 292 -17.22 2.75 -7.57
CA GLN A 292 -17.89 2.91 -8.85
C GLN A 292 -18.45 4.34 -8.95
N THR A 293 -18.11 5.05 -10.03
CA THR A 293 -18.47 6.46 -10.22
C THR A 293 -19.98 6.69 -10.23
N SER A 294 -20.76 5.77 -10.79
CA SER A 294 -22.23 5.84 -10.81
C SER A 294 -22.85 5.76 -9.41
N ARG A 295 -22.10 5.30 -8.40
CA ARG A 295 -22.56 5.18 -7.01
C ARG A 295 -22.08 6.34 -6.12
N LEU A 296 -21.47 7.40 -6.66
CA LEU A 296 -21.03 8.55 -5.85
C LEU A 296 -22.17 9.24 -5.08
N THR A 297 -23.40 9.12 -5.55
CA THR A 297 -24.61 9.65 -4.90
C THR A 297 -25.31 8.65 -3.99
N ASP A 298 -24.82 7.41 -3.90
CA ASP A 298 -25.28 6.45 -2.89
C ASP A 298 -25.04 7.06 -1.49
N PRO A 299 -26.06 7.16 -0.63
CA PRO A 299 -25.92 7.86 0.65
C PRO A 299 -24.83 7.29 1.55
N ALA A 300 -24.61 5.97 1.54
CA ALA A 300 -23.58 5.34 2.34
C ALA A 300 -22.18 5.67 1.81
N ILE A 301 -21.97 5.59 0.49
CA ILE A 301 -20.69 5.96 -0.15
C ILE A 301 -20.40 7.45 0.03
N ALA A 302 -21.39 8.31 -0.19
CA ALA A 302 -21.25 9.75 -0.04
C ALA A 302 -20.85 10.12 1.40
N ALA A 303 -21.55 9.57 2.41
CA ALA A 303 -21.25 9.80 3.81
C ALA A 303 -19.89 9.24 4.24
N ALA A 304 -19.45 8.12 3.66
CA ALA A 304 -18.17 7.51 3.99
C ALA A 304 -16.97 8.25 3.39
N PHE A 305 -17.05 8.65 2.11
CA PHE A 305 -15.87 9.05 1.33
C PHE A 305 -15.95 10.43 0.68
N VAL A 306 -17.13 10.93 0.32
CA VAL A 306 -17.25 12.09 -0.58
C VAL A 306 -17.23 13.41 0.19
N GLY A 307 -16.29 14.28 -0.20
CA GLY A 307 -16.11 15.60 0.38
C GLY A 307 -15.32 15.60 1.70
N SER A 308 -14.91 16.80 2.11
CA SER A 308 -14.08 17.03 3.28
C SER A 308 -14.77 16.71 4.61
N SER A 309 -16.10 16.67 4.62
CA SER A 309 -16.92 16.31 5.79
C SER A 309 -17.26 14.81 5.85
N SER A 310 -16.76 13.99 4.93
CA SER A 310 -16.99 12.55 4.96
C SER A 310 -16.41 11.89 6.21
N SER A 311 -16.92 10.70 6.54
CA SER A 311 -16.48 9.94 7.72
C SER A 311 -14.98 9.66 7.67
N VAL A 312 -14.43 9.31 6.51
CA VAL A 312 -12.98 9.14 6.35
C VAL A 312 -12.23 10.46 6.55
N CYS A 313 -12.65 11.53 5.87
CA CYS A 313 -11.92 12.82 5.89
C CYS A 313 -11.97 13.56 7.23
N SER A 314 -13.00 13.32 8.04
CA SER A 314 -13.14 13.90 9.38
C SER A 314 -12.22 13.23 10.42
N ASN A 315 -11.70 12.03 10.15
CA ASN A 315 -10.91 11.24 11.10
C ASN A 315 -9.39 11.47 10.99
N THR A 316 -8.97 12.73 10.86
CA THR A 316 -7.56 13.11 10.63
C THR A 316 -6.62 12.63 11.74
N ALA A 317 -7.03 12.70 13.00
CA ALA A 317 -6.22 12.22 14.12
C ALA A 317 -5.99 10.70 14.08
N LEU A 318 -6.98 9.94 13.64
CA LEU A 318 -6.86 8.49 13.49
C LEU A 318 -5.93 8.15 12.32
N ILE A 319 -6.11 8.81 11.17
CA ILE A 319 -5.24 8.68 10.00
C ILE A 319 -3.78 8.94 10.38
N SER A 320 -3.51 10.00 11.15
CA SER A 320 -2.17 10.32 11.67
C SER A 320 -1.61 9.26 12.61
N LYS A 321 -2.43 8.66 13.48
CA LYS A 321 -1.98 7.57 14.38
C LYS A 321 -1.50 6.34 13.60
N TYR A 322 -2.13 6.05 12.47
CA TYR A 322 -1.69 5.00 11.53
C TYR A 322 -0.51 5.43 10.63
N GLY A 323 0.12 6.58 10.90
CA GLY A 323 1.34 7.01 10.22
C GLY A 323 1.13 7.73 8.88
N PHE A 324 -0.10 7.99 8.47
CA PHE A 324 -0.40 8.74 7.24
C PHE A 324 -0.49 10.24 7.51
N ALA A 325 -0.18 11.08 6.52
CA ALA A 325 -0.50 12.51 6.61
C ALA A 325 -1.91 12.77 6.05
N PRO A 326 -2.91 13.14 6.87
CA PRO A 326 -4.27 13.37 6.39
C PRO A 326 -4.33 14.51 5.37
N LEU A 327 -5.14 14.35 4.33
CA LEU A 327 -5.50 15.47 3.47
C LEU A 327 -6.53 16.35 4.18
N ILE A 328 -6.46 17.65 3.95
CA ILE A 328 -7.32 18.64 4.63
C ILE A 328 -8.12 19.47 3.62
N GLY A 329 -9.28 19.95 4.06
CA GLY A 329 -10.17 20.77 3.23
C GLY A 329 -10.56 20.04 1.93
N ALA A 330 -10.66 20.79 0.83
CA ALA A 330 -11.11 20.28 -0.46
C ALA A 330 -10.18 19.22 -1.11
N ALA A 331 -8.98 19.02 -0.56
CA ALA A 331 -8.07 17.97 -1.04
C ALA A 331 -8.51 16.56 -0.60
N CYS A 332 -9.22 16.45 0.53
CA CYS A 332 -9.76 15.18 1.00
C CYS A 332 -11.16 14.95 0.43
N GLY A 333 -11.45 13.73 -0.03
CA GLY A 333 -12.80 13.37 -0.47
C GLY A 333 -13.18 13.87 -1.86
N THR A 334 -12.23 14.44 -2.62
CA THR A 334 -12.48 14.90 -4.00
C THR A 334 -12.76 13.73 -4.95
N THR A 335 -13.56 13.97 -5.99
CA THR A 335 -14.07 12.95 -6.91
C THR A 335 -13.60 13.18 -8.36
N THR A 336 -12.53 13.95 -8.53
CA THR A 336 -12.02 14.37 -9.85
C THR A 336 -11.16 13.33 -10.54
N ALA A 337 -10.46 12.48 -9.76
CA ALA A 337 -9.57 11.45 -10.31
C ALA A 337 -10.39 10.21 -10.70
N LYS A 338 -10.40 9.87 -12.00
CA LYS A 338 -11.20 8.78 -12.54
C LYS A 338 -10.42 7.92 -13.52
N GLN A 339 -10.86 6.68 -13.70
CA GLN A 339 -10.36 5.75 -14.72
C GLN A 339 -11.51 4.82 -15.17
N GLY A 340 -11.33 4.10 -16.27
CA GLY A 340 -12.26 3.04 -16.66
C GLY A 340 -12.29 1.85 -15.69
N PHE A 341 -13.17 0.89 -15.92
CA PHE A 341 -13.07 -0.39 -15.22
C PHE A 341 -11.71 -1.07 -15.49
N LYS A 342 -11.19 -1.76 -14.47
CA LYS A 342 -9.96 -2.53 -14.57
C LYS A 342 -10.32 -4.00 -14.69
N TYR A 343 -10.14 -4.56 -15.88
CA TYR A 343 -10.24 -5.98 -16.15
C TYR A 343 -8.86 -6.62 -16.25
#